data_AF-A0A947CA88-F1
#
_entry.id   AF-A0A947CA88-F1
#
_cell.length_a   1.000
_cell.length_b   1.000
_cell.length_c   1.000
_cell.angle_alpha   90.00
_cell.angle_beta   90.00
_cell.angle_gamma   90.00
#
_symmetry.space_group_name_H-M   'P 1'
#
loop_
_entity.id
_entity.type
_entity.pdbx_description
1 polymer ?
#
loop_
_entity_poly.entity_id
_entity_poly.type
_entity_poly.pdbx_seq_one_letter_code
_entity_poly.pdbx_strand_id
1 'polypeptide(L)'
;MKKDNVTAAQNAVKAATLSDEDMAELSRQTVASMDEKNPVVPDGDPLAQRFHDIVKGLESEDGLALNFKLYNVSDVNAFATPDGSIRVMAGLMIIMTDDEVRSVI
;
A
#
# COMPACT_ATOMS: atom_id res chain seq x y z
N MET A 1 11.39 -26.81 -29.33
CA MET A 1 10.52 -26.47 -28.19
C MET A 1 10.49 -24.94 -28.10
N LYS A 2 9.29 -24.34 -28.11
CA LYS A 2 9.11 -22.88 -28.17
C LYS A 2 9.66 -22.24 -26.90
N LYS A 3 10.49 -21.18 -27.02
CA LYS A 3 11.08 -20.43 -25.89
C LYS A 3 10.04 -20.04 -24.84
N ASP A 4 8.82 -19.77 -25.27
CA ASP A 4 7.69 -19.36 -24.42
C ASP A 4 7.33 -20.40 -23.34
N ASN A 5 7.47 -21.69 -23.63
CA ASN A 5 7.15 -22.77 -22.69
C ASN A 5 8.20 -22.89 -21.57
N VAL A 6 9.46 -22.53 -21.85
CA VAL A 6 10.55 -22.57 -20.86
C VAL A 6 10.41 -21.41 -19.89
N THR A 7 10.09 -20.21 -20.38
CA THR A 7 9.82 -19.03 -19.53
C THR A 7 8.58 -19.22 -18.66
N ALA A 8 7.49 -19.77 -19.22
CA ALA A 8 6.27 -20.06 -18.47
C ALA A 8 6.51 -21.11 -17.37
N ALA A 9 7.24 -22.19 -17.67
CA ALA A 9 7.57 -23.22 -16.68
C ALA A 9 8.48 -22.66 -15.57
N GLN A 10 9.46 -21.83 -15.90
CA GLN A 10 10.33 -21.18 -14.91
C GLN A 10 9.56 -20.21 -14.01
N ASN A 11 8.63 -19.43 -14.57
CA ASN A 11 7.78 -18.53 -13.81
C ASN A 11 6.83 -19.32 -12.89
N ALA A 12 6.25 -20.43 -13.36
CA ALA A 12 5.41 -21.29 -12.54
C ALA A 12 6.18 -21.93 -11.37
N VAL A 13 7.42 -22.37 -11.59
CA VAL A 13 8.27 -22.90 -10.53
C VAL A 13 8.62 -21.80 -9.52
N LYS A 14 9.00 -20.59 -9.96
CA LYS A 14 9.28 -19.46 -9.06
C LYS A 14 8.06 -19.05 -8.24
N ALA A 15 6.89 -18.98 -8.88
CA ALA A 15 5.62 -18.70 -8.22
C ALA A 15 5.29 -19.76 -7.16
N ALA A 16 5.60 -21.03 -7.43
CA ALA A 16 5.39 -22.12 -6.48
C ALA A 16 6.38 -22.12 -5.30
N THR A 17 7.48 -21.37 -5.38
CA THR A 17 8.52 -21.29 -4.34
C THR A 17 8.58 -19.95 -3.60
N LEU A 18 7.78 -18.96 -4.00
CA LEU A 18 7.70 -17.66 -3.31
C LEU A 18 7.00 -17.85 -1.97
N SER A 19 7.68 -17.50 -0.89
CA SER A 19 7.10 -17.48 0.45
C SER A 19 6.41 -16.14 0.74
N ASP A 20 5.53 -16.12 1.75
CA ASP A 20 4.92 -14.89 2.23
C ASP A 20 5.98 -13.88 2.71
N GLU A 21 7.09 -14.38 3.27
CA GLU A 21 8.21 -13.56 3.70
C GLU A 21 8.93 -12.89 2.53
N ASP A 22 9.18 -13.63 1.44
CA ASP A 22 9.78 -13.08 0.21
C ASP A 22 8.89 -12.00 -0.41
N MET A 23 7.57 -12.22 -0.39
CA MET A 23 6.59 -11.26 -0.90
C MET A 23 6.52 -10.00 -0.02
N ALA A 24 6.56 -10.15 1.31
CA ALA A 24 6.60 -9.02 2.23
C ALA A 24 7.90 -8.21 2.08
N GLU A 25 9.04 -8.86 1.87
CA GLU A 25 10.31 -8.15 1.66
C GLU A 25 10.33 -7.39 0.33
N LEU A 26 9.89 -8.03 -0.76
CA LEU A 26 9.76 -7.36 -2.06
C LEU A 26 8.77 -6.18 -1.98
N SER A 27 7.70 -6.35 -1.22
CA SER A 27 6.72 -5.32 -0.94
C SER A 27 7.36 -4.12 -0.25
N ARG A 28 8.09 -4.34 0.86
CA ARG A 28 8.80 -3.27 1.59
C ARG A 28 9.70 -2.45 0.68
N GLN A 29 10.50 -3.11 -0.16
CA GLN A 29 11.42 -2.43 -1.08
C GLN A 29 10.66 -1.60 -2.12
N THR A 30 9.57 -2.14 -2.64
CA THR A 30 8.71 -1.44 -3.61
C THR A 30 8.07 -0.21 -2.97
N VAL A 31 7.50 -0.37 -1.79
CA VAL A 31 6.86 0.71 -1.03
C VAL A 31 7.86 1.80 -0.65
N ALA A 32 9.07 1.44 -0.21
CA ALA A 32 10.11 2.42 0.07
C ALA A 32 10.44 3.26 -1.17
N SER A 33 10.57 2.62 -2.34
CA SER A 33 10.78 3.34 -3.60
C SER A 33 9.58 4.21 -4.00
N MET A 34 8.35 3.81 -3.69
CA MET A 34 7.16 4.63 -3.92
C MET A 34 7.08 5.82 -2.97
N ASP A 35 7.44 5.62 -1.69
CA ASP A 35 7.50 6.68 -0.68
C ASP A 35 8.54 7.76 -1.04
N GLU A 36 9.65 7.38 -1.66
CA GLU A 36 10.65 8.34 -2.16
C GLU A 36 10.16 9.16 -3.35
N LYS A 37 9.33 8.56 -4.21
CA LYS A 37 8.86 9.17 -5.47
C LYS A 37 7.60 10.01 -5.28
N ASN A 38 6.84 9.79 -4.21
CA ASN A 38 5.60 10.49 -3.94
C ASN A 38 5.75 11.43 -2.75
N PRO A 39 5.38 12.71 -2.87
CA PRO A 39 5.34 13.60 -1.73
C PRO A 39 4.30 13.10 -0.72
N VAL A 40 4.60 13.22 0.57
CA VAL A 40 3.67 12.92 1.66
C VAL A 40 3.06 14.23 2.16
N VAL A 41 1.78 14.20 2.50
CA VAL A 41 1.12 15.34 3.14
C VAL A 41 1.77 15.57 4.52
N PRO A 42 2.28 16.77 4.84
CA PRO A 42 2.94 17.02 6.11
C PRO A 42 1.99 16.84 7.31
N ASP A 43 2.49 16.32 8.44
CA ASP A 43 1.70 16.05 9.65
C ASP A 43 0.96 17.28 10.23
N GLY A 44 1.45 18.49 9.94
CA GLY A 44 0.79 19.74 10.34
C GLY A 44 -0.41 20.15 9.49
N ASP A 45 -0.65 19.47 8.37
CA ASP A 45 -1.77 19.74 7.47
C ASP A 45 -3.09 19.20 8.06
N PRO A 46 -4.20 19.96 8.01
CA PRO A 46 -5.51 19.48 8.46
C PRO A 46 -5.95 18.16 7.80
N LEU A 47 -5.56 17.91 6.55
CA LEU A 47 -5.85 16.67 5.84
C LEU A 47 -5.10 15.48 6.43
N ALA A 48 -3.85 15.68 6.86
CA ALA A 48 -3.07 14.66 7.56
C ALA A 48 -3.66 14.35 8.94
N GLN A 49 -4.08 15.38 9.70
CA GLN A 49 -4.75 15.19 11.00
C GLN A 49 -6.03 14.36 10.85
N ARG A 50 -6.88 14.74 9.89
CA ARG A 50 -8.08 13.98 9.54
C ARG A 50 -7.76 12.52 9.18
N PHE A 51 -6.72 12.31 8.38
CA PHE A 51 -6.27 10.96 8.01
C PHE A 51 -5.84 10.15 9.25
N HIS A 52 -5.07 10.73 10.16
CA HIS A 52 -4.66 10.08 11.40
C HIS A 52 -5.85 9.69 12.28
N ASP A 53 -6.87 10.55 12.36
CA ASP A 53 -8.10 10.24 13.10
C ASP A 53 -8.89 9.09 12.44
N ILE A 54 -8.91 9.04 11.11
CA ILE A 54 -9.54 7.96 10.35
C ILE A 54 -8.85 6.61 10.61
N VAL A 55 -7.52 6.55 10.54
CA VAL A 55 -6.78 5.28 10.69
C VAL A 55 -6.50 4.89 12.14
N LYS A 56 -6.88 5.73 13.10
CA LYS A 56 -6.73 5.44 14.52
C LYS A 56 -7.49 4.16 14.91
N GLY A 57 -6.82 3.26 15.63
CA GLY A 57 -7.38 1.96 16.01
C GLY A 57 -7.17 0.86 14.96
N LEU A 58 -6.53 1.16 13.83
CA LEU A 58 -6.18 0.20 12.77
C LEU A 58 -4.68 -0.16 12.81
N GLU A 59 -4.03 -0.16 13.98
CA GLU A 59 -2.58 -0.30 14.07
C GLU A 59 -2.06 -1.68 13.63
N SER A 60 -2.92 -2.70 13.60
CA SER A 60 -2.55 -4.06 13.19
C SER A 60 -3.74 -4.86 12.67
N GLU A 61 -3.50 -5.72 11.68
CA GLU A 61 -4.47 -6.68 11.12
C GLU A 61 -3.74 -7.99 10.77
N ASP A 62 -4.35 -9.15 11.06
CA ASP A 62 -3.80 -10.49 10.76
C ASP A 62 -2.31 -10.70 11.14
N GLY A 63 -1.88 -10.09 12.26
CA GLY A 63 -0.50 -10.20 12.75
C GLY A 63 0.51 -9.29 12.04
N LEU A 64 0.08 -8.47 11.08
CA LEU A 64 0.86 -7.41 10.46
C LEU A 64 0.68 -6.10 11.24
N ALA A 65 1.78 -5.38 11.46
CA ALA A 65 1.72 -3.99 11.91
C ALA A 65 1.43 -3.11 10.70
N LEU A 66 0.32 -2.37 10.74
CA LEU A 66 -0.09 -1.56 9.60
C LEU A 66 0.70 -0.24 9.55
N ASN A 67 1.18 0.11 8.37
CA ASN A 67 1.99 1.30 8.12
C ASN A 67 1.26 2.21 7.12
N PHE A 68 0.62 3.25 7.63
CA PHE A 68 -0.18 4.19 6.85
C PHE A 68 0.63 5.42 6.40
N LYS A 69 0.48 5.81 5.13
CA LYS A 69 0.91 7.14 4.65
C LYS A 69 -0.12 7.78 3.73
N LEU A 70 -0.24 9.10 3.83
CA LEU A 70 -1.06 9.92 2.96
C LEU A 70 -0.20 10.59 1.89
N TYR A 71 -0.26 10.08 0.67
CA TYR A 71 0.43 10.68 -0.48
C TYR A 71 -0.29 11.94 -0.93
N ASN A 72 0.47 13.01 -1.11
CA ASN A 72 0.00 14.28 -1.67
C ASN A 72 -0.13 14.18 -3.20
N VAL A 73 -1.04 13.32 -3.63
CA VAL A 73 -1.34 12.99 -5.02
C VAL A 73 -2.84 13.16 -5.24
N SER A 74 -3.22 13.83 -6.33
CA SER A 74 -4.61 14.20 -6.64
C SER A 74 -5.49 13.04 -7.10
N ASP A 75 -4.90 11.87 -7.35
CA ASP A 75 -5.61 10.69 -7.82
C ASP A 75 -6.54 10.15 -6.73
N VAL A 76 -7.69 9.63 -7.14
CA VAL A 76 -8.65 8.98 -6.26
C VAL A 76 -8.27 7.51 -6.18
N ASN A 77 -7.40 7.17 -5.23
CA ASN A 77 -6.88 5.81 -5.08
C ASN A 77 -6.42 5.53 -3.64
N ALA A 78 -6.35 4.24 -3.31
CA ALA A 78 -5.64 3.69 -2.16
C ALA A 78 -5.17 2.28 -2.50
N PHE A 79 -4.05 1.84 -1.89
CA PHE A 79 -3.58 0.47 -2.05
C PHE A 79 -2.93 -0.04 -0.76
N ALA A 80 -2.97 -1.36 -0.59
CA ALA A 80 -2.31 -2.09 0.49
C ALA A 80 -1.35 -3.12 -0.10
N THR A 81 -0.27 -3.42 0.63
CA THR A 81 0.79 -4.31 0.17
C THR A 81 1.15 -5.37 1.22
N PRO A 82 1.74 -6.53 0.82
CA PRO A 82 1.97 -7.67 1.72
C PRO A 82 2.78 -7.42 2.99
N ASP A 83 3.53 -6.32 3.08
CA ASP A 83 4.26 -5.92 4.29
C ASP A 83 3.40 -5.17 5.33
N GLY A 84 2.10 -5.00 5.07
CA GLY A 84 1.20 -4.21 5.93
C GLY A 84 1.24 -2.71 5.63
N SER A 85 1.87 -2.28 4.54
CA SER A 85 1.87 -0.88 4.14
C SER A 85 0.58 -0.51 3.40
N ILE A 86 -0.10 0.55 3.85
CA ILE A 86 -1.27 1.14 3.19
C ILE A 86 -0.95 2.56 2.77
N ARG A 87 -1.27 2.90 1.52
CA ARG A 87 -1.05 4.23 0.94
C ARG A 87 -2.38 4.76 0.44
N VAL A 88 -2.74 5.93 0.94
CA VAL A 88 -3.97 6.64 0.55
C VAL A 88 -3.56 7.91 -0.15
N MET A 89 -4.26 8.28 -1.22
CA MET A 89 -3.96 9.48 -1.99
C MET A 89 -4.86 10.62 -1.52
N ALA A 90 -4.31 11.84 -1.46
CA ALA A 90 -5.04 13.04 -1.05
C ALA A 90 -6.31 13.28 -1.87
N GLY A 91 -6.29 12.92 -3.17
CA GLY A 91 -7.47 12.97 -4.03
C GLY A 91 -8.66 12.19 -3.47
N LEU A 92 -8.44 10.97 -2.98
CA LEU A 92 -9.49 10.15 -2.34
C LEU A 92 -10.03 10.85 -1.09
N MET A 93 -9.14 11.30 -0.21
CA MET A 93 -9.51 11.98 1.03
C MET A 93 -10.36 13.22 0.77
N ILE A 94 -10.02 14.04 -0.22
CA ILE A 94 -10.71 15.31 -0.48
C ILE A 94 -12.16 15.10 -0.93
N ILE A 95 -12.45 14.03 -1.67
CA ILE A 95 -13.78 13.82 -2.27
C ILE A 95 -14.72 12.97 -1.40
N MET A 96 -14.19 12.19 -0.47
CA MET A 96 -14.95 11.26 0.37
C MET A 96 -15.10 11.77 1.81
N THR A 97 -16.21 11.41 2.44
CA THR A 97 -16.43 11.56 3.89
C THR A 97 -15.57 10.57 4.69
N ASP A 98 -15.48 10.77 6.00
CA ASP A 98 -14.65 9.92 6.88
C ASP A 98 -15.09 8.44 6.84
N ASP A 99 -16.39 8.18 6.84
CA ASP A 99 -16.96 6.83 6.79
C ASP A 99 -16.72 6.15 5.43
N GLU A 100 -16.77 6.92 4.33
CA GLU A 100 -16.47 6.41 2.99
C GLU A 100 -14.98 6.06 2.87
N VAL A 101 -14.09 6.90 3.39
CA VAL A 101 -12.65 6.59 3.43
C VAL A 101 -12.38 5.35 4.28
N ARG A 102 -13.01 5.24 5.47
CA ARG A 102 -12.91 4.03 6.32
C ARG A 102 -13.44 2.78 5.64
N SER A 103 -14.36 2.91 4.68
CA SER A 103 -14.88 1.76 3.92
C SER A 103 -13.94 1.33 2.78
N VAL A 104 -13.07 2.23 2.33
CA VAL A 104 -12.04 1.93 1.32
C VAL A 104 -10.79 1.32 1.96
N ILE A 105 -10.44 1.77 3.17
CA ILE A 105 -9.33 1.26 3.98
C ILE A 105 -9.70 -0.09 4.57
#